data_AF-A0A3C0NRZ9-F1
#
_entry.id   AF-A0A3C0NRZ9-F1
#
_cell.length_a   1.000
_cell.length_b   1.000
_cell.length_c   1.000
_cell.angle_alpha   90.00
_cell.angle_beta   90.00
_cell.angle_gamma   90.00
#
_symmetry.space_group_name_H-M   'P 1'
#
loop_
_entity.id
_entity.type
_entity.pdbx_description
1 polymer ?
#
loop_
_entity_poly.entity_id
_entity_poly.type
_entity_poly.pdbx_seq_one_letter_code
_entity_poly.pdbx_strand_id
1 'polypeptide(L)' 'MQIVNTCSELRRLLKAEISVAFVPTMGNLHAGHLHLVALAKQQASCVVVSIF' A
#
# COMPACT_ATOMS: atom_id res chain seq x y z
N MET A 1 -9.60 -4.86 0.51
CA MET A 1 -8.61 -4.32 1.47
C MET A 1 -8.15 -5.48 2.34
N GLN A 2 -6.85 -5.72 2.43
CA GLN A 2 -6.25 -6.77 3.28
C GLN A 2 -5.30 -6.09 4.28
N ILE A 3 -5.26 -6.58 5.52
CA ILE A 3 -4.30 -6.13 6.54
C ILE A 3 -3.28 -7.24 6.72
N VAL A 4 -2.00 -6.89 6.64
CA VAL A 4 -0.88 -7.84 6.66
C VAL A 4 0.15 -7.37 7.68
N ASN A 5 0.48 -8.22 8.64
CA ASN A 5 1.36 -7.86 9.77
C ASN A 5 2.74 -8.54 9.71
N THR A 6 3.01 -9.34 8.67
CA THR A 6 4.30 -10.02 8.51
C THR A 6 4.88 -9.81 7.12
N CYS A 7 6.21 -9.67 7.04
CA CYS A 7 6.91 -9.53 5.76
C CYS A 7 6.74 -10.77 4.86
N SER A 8 6.66 -11.97 5.44
CA SER A 8 6.50 -13.23 4.69
C SER A 8 5.14 -13.30 3.99
N GLU A 9 4.07 -12.90 4.67
CA GLU A 9 2.74 -12.83 4.09
C GLU A 9 2.63 -11.74 3.02
N LEU A 10 3.22 -10.55 3.26
CA LEU A 10 3.25 -9.48 2.26
C LEU A 10 3.93 -9.95 0.97
N ARG A 11 5.11 -10.59 1.09
CA ARG A 11 5.83 -11.15 -0.06
C ARG A 11 5.03 -12.22 -0.80
N ARG A 12 4.28 -13.06 -0.07
CA ARG A 12 3.43 -14.09 -0.68
C ARG A 12 2.30 -13.47 -1.49
N LEU A 13 1.62 -12.45 -0.96
CA LEU A 13 0.51 -11.77 -1.62
C LEU A 13 0.97 -10.99 -2.85
N LEU A 14 2.10 -10.29 -2.76
CA LEU A 14 2.64 -9.50 -3.87
C LEU A 14 3.36 -10.34 -4.93
N LYS A 15 3.51 -11.66 -4.74
CA LYS A 15 4.29 -12.51 -5.65
C LYS A 15 3.78 -12.49 -7.11
N ALA A 16 2.47 -12.38 -7.30
CA ALA A 16 1.83 -12.33 -8.62
C ALA A 16 1.52 -10.89 -9.09
N GLU A 17 1.76 -9.88 -8.25
CA GLU A 17 1.46 -8.49 -8.57
C GLU A 17 2.58 -7.89 -9.40
N ILE A 18 2.26 -7.50 -10.63
CA ILE A 18 3.22 -6.93 -11.59
C ILE A 18 3.25 -5.39 -11.58
N SER A 19 2.28 -4.76 -10.93
CA SER A 19 2.15 -3.30 -10.85
C SER A 19 1.70 -2.89 -9.45
N VAL A 20 2.66 -2.41 -8.66
CA VAL A 20 2.46 -2.02 -7.26
C VAL A 20 2.95 -0.60 -7.03
N ALA A 21 2.09 0.26 -6.50
CA ALA A 21 2.46 1.56 -5.95
C ALA A 21 2.50 1.50 -4.42
N PHE A 22 3.50 2.12 -3.81
CA PHE A 22 3.74 2.03 -2.37
C PHE A 22 3.65 3.40 -1.70
N VAL A 23 2.91 3.48 -0.59
CA VAL A 23 2.73 4.69 0.23
C VAL A 23 3.13 4.37 1.68
N PRO A 24 4.36 4.69 2.10
CA PRO A 24 4.76 4.50 3.49
C PRO A 24 4.20 5.60 4.40
N THR A 25 3.64 5.22 5.54
CA THR A 25 3.09 6.14 6.55
C THR A 25 3.40 5.65 7.97
N MET A 26 3.29 6.55 8.96
CA MET A 26 3.33 6.20 10.39
C MET A 26 1.93 6.06 11.01
N GLY A 27 0.87 6.00 10.19
CA GLY A 27 -0.52 6.01 10.67
C GLY A 27 -1.06 7.42 10.93
N ASN A 28 -2.00 7.55 11.88
CA ASN A 28 -2.78 8.77 12.14
C ASN A 28 -3.27 9.46 10.85
N LEU A 29 -3.98 8.69 10.02
CA LEU A 29 -4.28 9.09 8.64
C LEU A 29 -5.20 10.31 8.58
N HIS A 30 -4.96 11.15 7.58
CA HIS A 30 -5.71 12.38 7.30
C HIS A 30 -5.70 12.67 5.80
N ALA A 31 -6.35 13.75 5.36
CA ALA A 31 -6.56 14.05 3.94
C ALA A 31 -5.28 14.03 3.08
N GLY A 32 -4.15 14.51 3.64
CA GLY A 32 -2.84 14.43 2.97
C GLY A 32 -2.43 13.01 2.59
N HIS A 33 -2.61 12.05 3.50
CA HIS A 33 -2.34 10.63 3.23
C HIS A 33 -3.28 10.07 2.14
N LEU A 34 -4.57 10.43 2.19
CA LEU A 34 -5.54 9.99 1.19
C LEU A 34 -5.21 10.52 -0.21
N HIS A 35 -4.65 11.74 -0.30
CA HIS A 35 -4.18 12.28 -1.56
C HIS A 35 -3.03 11.46 -2.17
N LEU A 36 -2.06 11.05 -1.35
CA LEU A 36 -0.97 10.16 -1.79
C LEU A 36 -1.50 8.80 -2.27
N VAL A 37 -2.49 8.23 -1.57
CA VAL A 37 -3.15 6.98 -1.99
C VAL A 37 -3.92 7.18 -3.30
N ALA A 38 -4.59 8.32 -3.49
CA ALA A 38 -5.29 8.63 -4.74
C ALA A 38 -4.32 8.74 -5.92
N LEU A 39 -3.17 9.40 -5.73
CA LEU A 39 -2.11 9.44 -6.74
C LEU A 39 -1.55 8.05 -7.03
N ALA A 40 -1.28 7.24 -6.00
CA ALA A 40 -0.79 5.87 -6.17
C ALA A 40 -1.74 4.99 -7.01
N LYS A 41 -3.04 5.12 -6.82
CA LYS A 41 -4.07 4.40 -7.61
C LYS A 41 -4.07 4.75 -9.10
N GLN A 42 -3.55 5.91 -9.48
CA GLN A 42 -3.42 6.30 -10.88
C GLN A 42 -2.19 5.66 -11.54
N GLN A 43 -1.22 5.19 -10.76
CA GLN A 43 0.08 4.69 -11.25
C GLN A 43 0.17 3.16 -11.29
N ALA A 44 -0.65 2.46 -10.51
CA ALA A 44 -0.58 1.01 -10.39
C ALA A 44 -1.94 0.36 -10.10
N SER A 45 -2.10 -0.92 -10.49
CA SER A 45 -3.30 -1.72 -10.19
C SER A 45 -3.38 -2.14 -8.72
N CYS A 46 -2.23 -2.29 -8.05
CA CYS A 46 -2.14 -2.61 -6.63
C CYS A 46 -1.52 -1.44 -5.86
N VAL A 47 -2.15 -1.04 -4.75
CA VAL A 47 -1.61 -0.01 -3.85
C VAL A 47 -1.37 -0.61 -2.48
N VAL A 48 -0.14 -0.49 -1.99
CA VAL A 48 0.26 -0.93 -0.65
C VAL A 48 0.52 0.30 0.20
N VAL A 49 -0.11 0.34 1.38
CA VAL A 49 0.14 1.38 2.39
C VAL A 49 0.75 0.69 3.60
N SER A 50 1.95 1.10 4.02
CA SER A 50 2.49 0.66 5.31
C SER A 50 2.09 1.62 6.42
N ILE A 51 1.77 1.07 7.58
CA ILE A 51 1.65 1.79 8.85
C ILE A 51 2.60 1.09 9.81
N PHE A 52 3.64 1.80 10.23
CA PHE A 52 4.64 1.33 11.18
C PHE A 52 4.93 2.42 12.21
#